data_AF-A0A096FKD0-F1
#
_entry.id   AF-A0A096FKD0-F1
#
_cell.length_a   1.000
_cell.length_b   1.000
_cell.length_c   1.000
_cell.angle_alpha   90.00
_cell.angle_beta   90.00
_cell.angle_gamma   90.00
#
_symmetry.space_group_name_H-M   'P 1'
#
loop_
_entity.id
_entity.type
_entity.pdbx_description
1 polymer ?
#
loop_
_entity_poly.entity_id
_entity_poly.type
_entity_poly.pdbx_seq_one_letter_code
_entity_poly.pdbx_strand_id
1 'polypeptide(L)'
;MNQKVFTVDEYHDLLGQTERPIFDVTVSGFIVPAHPELGAFQRSYKDAVCALAKCRGISLSDIQTSSTIKVVVACRNASGSSDMPVFDVAATQDQIDLGEHYDLAEKMASEAGYEAPFVCFDPQEVPALKRALEAYGNHAEKAHDDVTSGM
;
A
#
# COMPACT_ATOMS: atom_id res chain seq x y z
N MET A 1 -12.95 -17.25 29.21
CA MET A 1 -14.12 -16.63 28.55
C MET A 1 -13.83 -16.69 27.06
N ASN A 2 -14.61 -17.46 26.28
CA ASN A 2 -14.41 -17.56 24.84
C ASN A 2 -14.80 -16.23 24.20
N GLN A 3 -13.82 -15.46 23.75
CA GLN A 3 -14.07 -14.26 22.95
C GLN A 3 -14.55 -14.74 21.58
N LYS A 4 -15.83 -14.51 21.30
CA LYS A 4 -16.45 -14.91 20.04
C LYS A 4 -15.89 -13.99 18.94
N VAL A 5 -15.08 -14.55 18.05
CA VAL A 5 -14.54 -13.87 16.88
C VAL A 5 -15.62 -13.90 15.79
N PHE A 6 -15.87 -12.76 15.16
CA PHE A 6 -16.84 -12.63 14.06
C PHE A 6 -16.12 -12.20 12.80
N THR A 7 -16.59 -12.63 11.64
CA THR A 7 -16.19 -11.98 10.38
C THR A 7 -16.86 -10.61 10.27
N VAL A 8 -16.39 -9.77 9.34
CA VAL A 8 -17.01 -8.45 9.10
C VAL A 8 -18.48 -8.60 8.69
N ASP A 9 -18.78 -9.58 7.85
CA ASP A 9 -20.12 -9.78 7.29
C ASP A 9 -21.05 -10.41 8.35
N GLU A 10 -20.55 -11.35 9.16
CA GLU A 10 -21.29 -11.87 10.32
C GLU A 10 -21.63 -10.78 11.32
N TYR A 11 -20.67 -9.90 11.63
CA TYR A 11 -20.92 -8.81 12.56
C TYR A 11 -21.90 -7.80 11.98
N HIS A 12 -21.80 -7.48 10.69
CA HIS A 12 -22.76 -6.64 9.97
C HIS A 12 -24.19 -7.17 10.04
N ASP A 13 -24.38 -8.48 9.87
CA ASP A 13 -25.70 -9.11 9.91
C ASP A 13 -26.35 -9.04 11.30
N LEU A 14 -25.55 -8.99 12.36
CA LEU A 14 -26.00 -8.80 13.74
C LEU A 14 -26.41 -7.35 14.05
N LEU A 15 -26.04 -6.37 13.24
CA LEU A 15 -26.35 -4.96 13.47
C LEU A 15 -27.83 -4.67 13.25
N GLY A 16 -28.41 -3.87 14.15
CA GLY A 16 -29.75 -3.30 14.00
C GLY A 16 -29.82 -2.28 12.86
N GLN A 17 -31.02 -1.96 12.37
CA GLN A 17 -31.21 -1.08 11.20
C GLN A 17 -30.53 0.29 11.31
N THR A 18 -30.46 0.86 12.51
CA THR A 18 -29.83 2.17 12.78
C THR A 18 -28.31 2.09 12.93
N GLU A 19 -27.78 0.88 13.11
CA GLU A 19 -26.35 0.61 13.29
C GLU A 19 -25.70 0.08 12.02
N ARG A 20 -26.51 -0.36 11.05
CA ARG A 20 -26.00 -0.76 9.74
C ARG A 20 -25.46 0.46 9.00
N PRO A 21 -24.26 0.37 8.42
CA PRO A 21 -23.75 1.45 7.60
C PRO A 21 -24.67 1.71 6.42
N ILE A 22 -24.98 2.98 6.18
CA ILE A 22 -25.72 3.43 5.01
C ILE A 22 -24.81 4.29 4.16
N PHE A 23 -24.97 4.20 2.84
CA PHE A 23 -24.27 5.11 1.93
C PHE A 23 -24.99 6.46 1.93
N ASP A 24 -24.29 7.50 2.37
CA ASP A 24 -24.78 8.88 2.35
C ASP A 24 -24.10 9.63 1.20
N VAL A 25 -24.94 10.09 0.27
CA VAL A 25 -24.54 10.80 -0.95
C VAL A 25 -23.93 12.18 -0.65
N THR A 26 -24.28 12.81 0.47
CA THR A 26 -23.81 14.16 0.82
C THR A 26 -22.33 14.18 1.21
N VAL A 27 -21.88 13.11 1.86
CA VAL A 27 -20.48 12.88 2.26
C VAL A 27 -19.74 11.93 1.31
N SER A 28 -20.45 11.40 0.30
CA SER A 28 -19.94 10.42 -0.67
C SER A 28 -19.28 9.22 0.03
N GLY A 29 -19.95 8.64 1.02
CA GLY A 29 -19.37 7.57 1.83
C GLY A 29 -20.38 6.86 2.72
N PHE A 30 -19.93 5.79 3.37
CA PHE A 30 -20.70 5.03 4.32
C PHE A 30 -20.63 5.66 5.70
N ILE A 31 -21.78 5.86 6.35
CA ILE A 31 -21.89 6.36 7.72
C ILE A 31 -22.63 5.35 8.58
N VAL A 32 -22.37 5.35 9.89
CA VAL A 32 -23.17 4.62 10.87
C VAL A 32 -24.14 5.61 11.51
N PRO A 33 -25.45 5.58 11.20
CA PRO A 33 -26.38 6.63 11.67
C PRO A 33 -26.43 6.77 13.19
N ALA A 34 -26.34 5.67 13.92
CA ALA A 34 -26.32 5.66 15.38
C ALA A 34 -24.99 6.15 15.99
N HIS A 35 -23.92 6.25 15.20
CA HIS A 35 -22.57 6.59 15.64
C HIS A 35 -21.90 7.61 14.69
N PRO A 36 -22.44 8.84 14.60
CA PRO A 36 -21.91 9.88 13.71
C PRO A 36 -20.46 10.28 14.05
N GLU A 37 -20.00 10.05 15.28
CA GLU A 37 -18.64 10.29 15.73
C GLU A 37 -17.60 9.42 15.03
N LEU A 38 -18.01 8.30 14.42
CA LEU A 38 -17.12 7.44 13.62
C LEU A 38 -16.72 8.09 12.29
N GLY A 39 -17.47 9.11 11.84
CA GLY A 39 -17.26 9.76 10.56
C GLY A 39 -17.78 8.98 9.35
N ALA A 40 -17.32 9.38 8.17
CA ALA A 40 -17.71 8.80 6.89
C ALA A 40 -16.57 7.99 6.25
N PHE A 41 -16.91 6.81 5.73
CA PHE A 41 -15.97 5.86 5.15
C PHE A 41 -16.20 5.75 3.65
N GLN A 42 -15.29 6.31 2.85
CA GLN A 42 -15.53 6.44 1.41
C GLN A 42 -15.38 5.14 0.62
N ARG A 43 -14.56 4.19 1.10
CA ARG A 43 -14.18 3.01 0.31
C ARG A 43 -15.21 1.89 0.37
N SER A 44 -15.69 1.55 1.56
CA SER A 44 -16.59 0.42 1.75
C SER A 44 -17.39 0.51 3.05
N TYR A 45 -18.58 -0.09 3.06
CA TYR A 45 -19.34 -0.30 4.30
C TYR A 45 -18.54 -1.12 5.32
N LYS A 46 -17.65 -2.01 4.86
CA LYS A 46 -16.80 -2.84 5.72
C LYS A 46 -15.93 -2.00 6.65
N ASP A 47 -15.44 -0.84 6.19
CA ASP A 47 -14.66 0.07 7.01
C ASP A 47 -15.49 0.66 8.15
N ALA A 48 -16.75 1.02 7.85
CA ALA A 48 -17.70 1.51 8.85
C ALA A 48 -18.08 0.43 9.87
N VAL A 49 -18.30 -0.82 9.42
CA VAL A 49 -18.52 -1.98 10.31
C VAL A 49 -17.31 -2.23 11.20
N CYS A 50 -16.09 -2.15 10.65
CA CYS A 50 -14.86 -2.33 11.39
C CYS A 50 -14.66 -1.24 12.44
N ALA A 51 -14.93 0.02 12.09
CA ALA A 51 -14.87 1.14 13.03
C ALA A 51 -15.87 0.96 14.17
N LEU A 52 -17.10 0.54 13.86
CA LEU A 52 -18.13 0.24 14.86
C LEU A 52 -17.74 -0.91 15.79
N ALA A 53 -17.19 -2.00 15.25
CA ALA A 53 -16.70 -3.13 16.03
C ALA A 53 -15.57 -2.70 16.97
N LYS A 54 -14.60 -1.92 16.47
CA LYS A 54 -13.49 -1.37 17.28
C LYS A 54 -14.00 -0.47 18.40
N CYS A 55 -14.96 0.41 18.13
CA CYS A 55 -15.60 1.24 19.17
C CYS A 55 -16.30 0.43 20.27
N ARG A 56 -16.69 -0.81 19.98
CA ARG A 56 -17.32 -1.74 20.93
C ARG A 56 -16.34 -2.75 21.53
N GLY A 57 -15.04 -2.67 21.20
CA GLY A 57 -14.04 -3.63 21.67
C GLY A 57 -14.22 -5.04 21.08
N ILE A 58 -14.88 -5.17 19.93
CA ILE A 58 -15.11 -6.43 19.23
C ILE A 58 -13.97 -6.64 18.22
N SER A 59 -13.34 -7.82 18.28
CA SER A 59 -12.30 -8.22 17.32
C SER A 59 -12.96 -8.95 16.15
N LEU A 60 -12.71 -8.49 14.92
CA LEU A 60 -13.17 -9.15 13.70
C LEU A 60 -12.00 -9.88 13.04
N SER A 61 -12.23 -11.08 12.48
CA SER A 61 -11.18 -11.90 11.87
C SER A 61 -10.74 -11.44 10.48
N ASP A 62 -11.63 -10.77 9.73
CA ASP A 62 -11.45 -10.57 8.28
C ASP A 62 -11.24 -9.09 7.92
N ILE A 63 -10.68 -8.29 8.83
CA ILE A 63 -10.34 -6.88 8.55
C ILE A 63 -9.10 -6.84 7.64
N GLN A 64 -9.25 -7.18 6.36
CA GLN A 64 -8.22 -6.92 5.35
C GLN A 64 -8.36 -5.48 4.85
N THR A 65 -7.92 -4.52 5.65
CA THR A 65 -7.72 -3.15 5.16
C THR A 65 -6.50 -3.15 4.24
N SER A 66 -6.73 -3.16 2.92
CA SER A 66 -5.68 -2.97 1.93
C SER A 66 -5.28 -1.49 1.85
N SER A 67 -4.00 -1.21 2.10
CA SER A 67 -3.37 0.07 1.84
C SER A 67 -2.67 0.06 0.47
N THR A 68 -2.53 1.23 -0.15
CA THR A 68 -1.74 1.39 -1.36
C THR A 68 -0.35 1.86 -0.98
N ILE A 69 0.68 1.09 -1.34
CA ILE A 69 2.09 1.42 -1.15
C ILE A 69 2.77 1.65 -2.50
N LYS A 70 3.64 2.66 -2.57
CA LYS A 70 4.44 2.92 -3.77
C LYS A 70 5.69 2.06 -3.76
N VAL A 71 5.85 1.22 -4.76
CA VAL A 71 7.03 0.36 -4.92
C VAL A 71 7.73 0.72 -6.22
N VAL A 72 9.02 1.03 -6.13
CA VAL A 72 9.92 1.19 -7.28
C VAL A 72 10.49 -0.17 -7.63
N VAL A 73 10.54 -0.52 -8.91
CA VAL A 73 11.12 -1.80 -9.36
C VAL A 73 12.26 -1.51 -10.31
N ALA A 74 13.51 -1.82 -9.93
CA ALA A 74 14.62 -1.83 -10.87
C ALA A 74 14.54 -3.08 -11.75
N CYS A 75 14.52 -2.88 -13.07
CA CYS A 75 14.30 -3.93 -14.05
C CYS A 75 14.91 -3.57 -15.41
N ARG A 76 14.66 -4.40 -16.43
CA ARG A 76 14.93 -4.06 -17.83
C ARG A 76 13.63 -3.74 -18.55
N ASN A 77 13.63 -2.71 -19.40
CA ASN A 77 12.53 -2.49 -20.32
C ASN A 77 12.68 -3.34 -21.59
N ALA A 78 11.71 -3.29 -22.49
CA ALA A 78 11.68 -4.09 -23.73
C ALA A 78 12.89 -3.88 -24.68
N SER A 79 13.69 -2.82 -24.48
CA SER A 79 14.94 -2.61 -25.22
C SER A 79 16.16 -3.29 -24.59
N GLY A 80 15.98 -3.95 -23.44
CA GLY A 80 17.05 -4.50 -22.62
C GLY A 80 17.79 -3.46 -21.75
N SER A 81 17.37 -2.18 -21.80
CA SER A 81 17.96 -1.11 -21.00
C SER A 81 17.44 -1.13 -19.56
N SER A 82 18.28 -0.75 -18.61
CA SER A 82 17.88 -0.57 -17.21
C SER A 82 16.80 0.51 -17.08
N ASP A 83 15.79 0.21 -16.27
CA ASP A 83 14.67 1.11 -15.97
C ASP A 83 14.25 0.95 -14.50
N MET A 84 13.52 1.94 -13.97
CA MET A 84 13.04 1.95 -12.58
C MET A 84 11.60 2.48 -12.47
N PRO A 85 10.58 1.80 -13.04
CA PRO A 85 9.17 2.18 -12.91
C PRO A 85 8.68 2.16 -11.46
N VAL A 86 7.64 2.95 -11.19
CA VAL A 86 6.95 3.02 -9.89
C VAL A 86 5.54 2.49 -10.03
N PHE A 87 5.15 1.57 -9.14
CA PHE A 87 3.82 0.97 -9.10
C PHE A 87 3.09 1.31 -7.80
N ASP A 88 1.79 1.54 -7.91
CA ASP A 88 0.87 1.65 -6.78
C ASP A 88 0.32 0.26 -6.43
N VAL A 89 0.95 -0.38 -5.44
CA VAL A 89 0.63 -1.76 -5.01
C VAL A 89 -0.42 -1.72 -3.92
N ALA A 90 -1.57 -2.36 -4.15
CA ALA A 90 -2.57 -2.59 -3.11
C ALA A 90 -2.20 -3.85 -2.32
N ALA A 91 -1.86 -3.68 -1.04
CA ALA A 91 -1.49 -4.77 -0.14
C ALA A 91 -2.09 -4.56 1.25
N THR A 92 -2.47 -5.64 1.93
CA THR A 92 -2.86 -5.59 3.35
C THR A 92 -1.63 -5.43 4.24
N GLN A 93 -1.83 -5.05 5.52
CA GLN A 93 -0.69 -4.89 6.43
C GLN A 93 0.10 -6.20 6.61
N ASP A 94 -0.58 -7.34 6.73
CA ASP A 94 0.08 -8.65 6.83
C ASP A 94 0.94 -8.94 5.60
N GLN A 95 0.45 -8.58 4.41
CA GLN A 95 1.21 -8.72 3.16
C GLN A 95 2.41 -7.77 3.07
N ILE A 96 2.30 -6.59 3.68
CA ILE A 96 3.42 -5.66 3.80
C ILE A 96 4.47 -6.26 4.75
N ASP A 97 4.05 -6.71 5.92
CA ASP A 97 4.92 -7.25 6.97
C ASP A 97 5.61 -8.56 6.54
N LEU A 98 4.95 -9.36 5.70
CA LEU A 98 5.51 -10.58 5.11
C LEU A 98 6.35 -10.33 3.85
N GLY A 99 6.35 -9.11 3.30
CA GLY A 99 7.08 -8.77 2.07
C GLY A 99 6.36 -9.13 0.76
N GLU A 100 5.13 -9.67 0.81
CA GLU A 100 4.36 -10.07 -0.39
C GLU A 100 4.02 -8.91 -1.33
N HIS A 101 4.03 -7.67 -0.83
CA HIS A 101 3.87 -6.49 -1.65
C HIS A 101 4.97 -6.33 -2.72
N TYR A 102 6.15 -6.92 -2.50
CA TYR A 102 7.20 -6.98 -3.52
C TYR A 102 6.86 -7.97 -4.63
N ASP A 103 6.37 -9.17 -4.29
CA ASP A 103 5.91 -10.15 -5.29
C ASP A 103 4.79 -9.57 -6.18
N LEU A 104 3.88 -8.79 -5.57
CA LEU A 104 2.84 -8.07 -6.30
C LEU A 104 3.43 -7.03 -7.27
N ALA A 105 4.45 -6.27 -6.83
CA ALA A 105 5.13 -5.29 -7.67
C ALA A 105 5.87 -5.95 -8.86
N GLU A 106 6.57 -7.07 -8.62
CA GLU A 106 7.26 -7.83 -9.68
C GLU A 106 6.29 -8.37 -10.72
N LYS A 107 5.13 -8.86 -10.27
CA LYS A 107 4.06 -9.31 -11.16
C LYS A 107 3.53 -8.15 -12.00
N MET A 108 3.26 -7.00 -11.40
CA MET A 108 2.82 -5.80 -12.12
C MET A 108 3.87 -5.35 -13.15
N ALA A 109 5.16 -5.42 -12.82
CA ALA A 109 6.24 -5.09 -13.75
C ALA A 109 6.29 -6.06 -14.94
N SER A 110 6.19 -7.37 -14.65
CA SER A 110 6.15 -8.41 -15.68
C SER A 110 4.95 -8.23 -16.62
N GLU A 111 3.76 -7.97 -16.07
CA GLU A 111 2.54 -7.72 -16.85
C GLU A 111 2.61 -6.43 -17.68
N ALA A 112 3.37 -5.43 -17.22
CA ALA A 112 3.66 -4.21 -17.96
C ALA A 112 4.75 -4.39 -19.04
N GLY A 113 5.33 -5.59 -19.18
CA GLY A 113 6.33 -5.91 -20.20
C GLY A 113 7.78 -5.59 -19.81
N TYR A 114 8.05 -5.41 -18.52
CA TYR A 114 9.42 -5.34 -18.01
C TYR A 114 9.98 -6.74 -17.76
N GLU A 115 11.30 -6.83 -17.81
CA GLU A 115 12.04 -8.09 -17.70
C GLU A 115 12.91 -8.11 -16.45
N ALA A 116 13.06 -9.33 -15.92
CA ALA A 116 13.95 -9.64 -14.82
C ALA A 116 15.44 -9.35 -15.15
N PRO A 117 16.32 -9.18 -14.15
CA PRO A 117 16.07 -9.29 -12.72
C PRO A 117 15.22 -8.14 -12.17
N PHE A 118 14.34 -8.45 -11.22
CA PHE A 118 13.59 -7.45 -10.47
C PHE A 118 14.25 -7.21 -9.13
N VAL A 119 14.36 -5.94 -8.75
CA VAL A 119 14.74 -5.52 -7.40
C VAL A 119 13.78 -4.42 -6.97
N CYS A 120 13.00 -4.67 -5.93
CA CYS A 120 11.98 -3.75 -5.46
C CYS A 120 12.48 -2.86 -4.32
N PHE A 121 11.94 -1.64 -4.25
CA PHE A 121 12.21 -0.67 -3.20
C PHE A 121 10.92 0.03 -2.79
N ASP A 122 10.67 0.13 -1.50
CA ASP A 122 9.54 0.81 -0.88
C ASP A 122 9.95 2.19 -0.32
N PRO A 123 9.03 2.95 0.31
CA PRO A 123 9.34 4.26 0.89
C PRO A 123 10.33 4.21 2.06
N GLN A 124 10.44 3.10 2.80
CA GLN A 124 11.42 2.94 3.89
C GLN A 124 12.85 2.87 3.37
N GLU A 125 13.03 2.48 2.11
CA GLU A 125 14.33 2.27 1.47
C GLU A 125 14.86 3.53 0.74
N VAL A 126 14.06 4.61 0.71
CA VAL A 126 14.45 5.92 0.15
C VAL A 126 15.79 6.44 0.69
N PRO A 127 16.15 6.31 1.98
CA PRO A 127 17.45 6.75 2.47
C PRO A 127 18.63 5.98 1.85
N ALA A 128 18.46 4.71 1.45
CA ALA A 128 19.49 3.95 0.75
C ALA A 128 19.63 4.42 -0.70
N LEU A 129 18.51 4.63 -1.39
CA LEU A 129 18.50 5.15 -2.76
C LEU A 129 19.14 6.54 -2.85
N LYS A 130 18.80 7.45 -1.92
CA LYS A 130 19.41 8.79 -1.87
C LYS A 130 20.93 8.74 -1.72
N ARG A 131 21.43 7.94 -0.78
CA ARG A 131 22.88 7.76 -0.59
C ARG A 131 23.57 7.22 -1.84
N ALA A 132 22.95 6.26 -2.52
CA ALA A 132 23.49 5.71 -3.76
C ALA A 132 23.55 6.75 -4.88
N LEU A 133 22.48 7.54 -5.05
CA LEU A 133 22.40 8.61 -6.06
C LEU A 133 23.42 9.73 -5.78
N GLU A 134 23.55 10.16 -4.52
CA GLU A 134 24.54 11.16 -4.10
C GLU A 134 25.97 10.69 -4.37
N ALA A 135 26.30 9.44 -4.01
CA ALA A 135 27.60 8.85 -4.31
C ALA A 135 27.85 8.77 -5.82
N TYR A 136 26.85 8.35 -6.60
CA TYR A 136 26.96 8.23 -8.05
C TYR A 136 27.17 9.60 -8.73
N GLY A 137 26.40 10.62 -8.33
CA GLY A 137 26.54 11.99 -8.83
C GLY A 137 27.95 12.54 -8.63
N ASN A 138 28.52 12.32 -7.44
CA ASN A 138 29.89 12.75 -7.11
C ASN A 138 30.97 12.03 -7.94
N HIS A 139 30.69 10.82 -8.45
CA HIS A 139 31.61 10.08 -9.32
C HIS A 139 31.54 10.53 -10.79
N ALA A 140 30.38 10.99 -11.27
CA ALA A 140 30.23 11.52 -12.63
C ALA A 140 31.00 12.84 -12.82
N GLU A 141 31.08 13.66 -11.78
CA GLU A 141 31.77 14.96 -11.82
C GLU A 141 33.31 14.81 -11.79
N LYS A 142 33.83 13.87 -10.98
CA LYS A 142 35.28 13.61 -10.87
C LYS A 142 35.91 13.04 -12.15
N ALA A 143 35.15 12.32 -12.96
CA ALA A 143 35.64 11.77 -14.23
C ALA A 143 35.86 12.86 -15.31
N HIS A 144 35.29 14.05 -15.15
CA HIS A 144 35.47 15.18 -16.07
C HIS A 144 36.72 16.02 -15.76
N ASP A 145 37.15 16.07 -14.49
CA ASP A 145 38.31 16.87 -14.05
C ASP A 145 39.65 16.17 -14.30
N ASP A 146 39.72 14.83 -14.25
CA ASP A 146 40.96 14.08 -14.54
C ASP A 146 41.36 14.10 -16.03
N VAL A 147 40.44 14.42 -16.93
CA VAL A 147 40.73 14.56 -18.38
C VAL A 147 41.35 15.92 -18.71
N THR A 148 41.09 16.96 -17.91
CA THR A 148 41.56 18.33 -18.19
C THR A 148 42.83 18.74 -17.42
N SER A 149 43.25 18.00 -16.39
CA SER A 149 44.49 18.28 -15.65
C SER A 149 45.74 17.56 -16.21
N GLY A 150 45.58 16.74 -17.26
CA GLY A 150 46.64 15.98 -17.92
C GLY A 150 47.12 16.51 -19.27
N MET A 151 46.74 17.74 -19.68
CA MET A 151 47.23 18.40 -20.90
C MET A 151 48.17 19.56 -20.58
#